data_AF-A0A6I9NB76-F1
#
_entry.id   AF-A0A6I9NB76-F1
#
_cell.length_a   1.000
_cell.length_b   1.000
_cell.length_c   1.000
_cell.angle_alpha   90.00
_cell.angle_beta   90.00
_cell.angle_gamma   90.00
#
_symmetry.space_group_name_H-M   'P 1'
#
loop_
_entity.id
_entity.type
_entity.pdbx_description
1 polymer ?
#
loop_
_entity_poly.entity_id
_entity_poly.type
_entity_poly.pdbx_seq_one_letter_code
_entity_poly.pdbx_strand_id
1 'polypeptide(L)'
;HLSKTLDGWLWHSNTYSCDHTLLLHDVTVFFIDILSFLTTGKSFQQQREAMKQTIEEEKEPEKSGKLWCAKKNKRKRKKLLYNTQKNDDVDNGEILTYEEMALYHQPANRKRPIALIGPGSCGQAELRQKLLNSQPERFAGAVPHTTRSRREGELGGRDYHFVSRQTFEAELSAGKLIESGDFEKNMYGTSSDSVRQVINTGKICVLCLHTQALKVLRSSDLKPYIIFIAPPSQERLRSLLAKDNKNPKPEELRDIIEKAREMEQSCGHLFDAVIVNTDQDKAFNELLRLVNKLDTEPQWVPCSWLR
;
A
#
# COMPACT_ATOMS: atom_id res chain seq x y z
N HIS A 1 -0.78 14.72 -38.48
CA HIS A 1 0.53 14.02 -38.52
C HIS A 1 0.49 12.75 -37.67
N LEU A 2 -0.50 11.88 -37.92
CA LEU A 2 -0.57 10.51 -37.40
C LEU A 2 -0.78 9.63 -38.63
N SER A 3 0.33 9.30 -39.30
CA SER A 3 0.40 8.39 -40.43
C SER A 3 1.87 8.10 -40.67
N LYS A 4 2.19 6.82 -40.91
CA LYS A 4 3.49 6.22 -41.24
C LYS A 4 4.30 5.63 -40.08
N THR A 5 3.85 4.47 -39.60
CA THR A 5 4.73 3.31 -39.30
C THR A 5 3.95 1.98 -39.26
N LEU A 6 2.93 1.81 -40.12
CA LEU A 6 2.13 0.57 -40.20
C LEU A 6 2.00 0.02 -41.63
N ASP A 7 2.97 0.30 -42.51
CA ASP A 7 3.01 -0.22 -43.89
C ASP A 7 4.25 -1.10 -44.12
N GLY A 8 4.32 -2.24 -43.42
CA GLY A 8 5.45 -3.17 -43.57
C GLY A 8 5.12 -4.67 -43.58
N TRP A 9 3.89 -5.09 -43.27
CA TRP A 9 3.58 -6.53 -43.06
C TRP A 9 2.34 -7.04 -43.77
N LEU A 10 1.89 -6.36 -44.82
CA LEU A 10 0.67 -6.72 -45.56
C LEU A 10 0.91 -6.81 -47.06
N TRP A 11 1.93 -7.57 -47.48
CA TRP A 11 2.03 -8.10 -48.83
C TRP A 11 2.58 -9.52 -48.77
N HIS A 12 1.69 -10.48 -48.52
CA HIS A 12 1.62 -11.80 -49.15
C HIS A 12 0.39 -12.54 -48.58
N SER A 13 -0.79 -12.16 -49.07
CA SER A 13 -2.03 -12.91 -48.85
C SER A 13 -2.46 -13.52 -50.18
N ASN A 14 -2.24 -14.82 -50.35
CA ASN A 14 -3.09 -15.65 -51.18
C ASN A 14 -2.76 -17.12 -50.91
N THR A 15 -3.50 -17.74 -49.98
CA THR A 15 -4.51 -18.79 -50.26
C THR A 15 -4.89 -19.53 -48.98
N TYR A 16 -6.16 -19.39 -48.59
CA TYR A 16 -7.03 -20.34 -47.86
C TYR A 16 -6.48 -21.17 -46.68
N SER A 17 -6.88 -20.82 -45.46
CA SER A 17 -7.96 -21.52 -44.72
C SER A 17 -8.19 -20.82 -43.37
N CYS A 18 -9.44 -20.47 -43.07
CA CYS A 18 -9.84 -19.73 -41.89
C CYS A 18 -9.79 -20.60 -40.62
N ASP A 19 -8.91 -20.28 -39.66
CA ASP A 19 -9.07 -20.70 -38.27
C ASP A 19 -9.54 -19.50 -37.42
N HIS A 20 -10.83 -19.52 -37.08
CA HIS A 20 -11.50 -18.51 -36.24
C HIS A 20 -10.99 -18.51 -34.77
N THR A 21 -10.07 -19.41 -34.43
CA THR A 21 -9.56 -19.64 -33.08
C THR A 21 -8.34 -18.77 -32.72
N LEU A 22 -7.58 -18.30 -33.71
CA LEU A 22 -6.35 -17.51 -33.48
C LEU A 22 -6.64 -16.03 -33.17
N LEU A 23 -7.71 -15.45 -33.74
CA LEU A 23 -8.10 -14.06 -33.45
C LEU A 23 -8.64 -13.85 -32.03
N LEU A 24 -9.18 -14.89 -31.39
CA LEU A 24 -9.61 -14.83 -30.00
C LEU A 24 -8.43 -14.92 -29.03
N HIS A 25 -7.36 -15.65 -29.40
CA HIS A 25 -6.16 -15.71 -28.56
C HIS A 25 -5.44 -14.36 -28.49
N ASP A 26 -5.29 -13.65 -29.61
CA ASP A 26 -4.61 -12.35 -29.63
C ASP A 26 -5.39 -11.25 -28.89
N VAL A 27 -6.73 -11.23 -28.97
CA VAL A 27 -7.55 -10.26 -28.21
C VAL A 27 -7.56 -10.59 -26.71
N THR A 28 -7.48 -11.88 -26.35
CA THR A 28 -7.44 -12.30 -24.95
C THR A 28 -6.07 -12.00 -24.32
N VAL A 29 -4.97 -12.18 -25.06
CA VAL A 29 -3.61 -11.81 -24.60
C VAL A 29 -3.49 -10.29 -24.47
N PHE A 30 -4.05 -9.51 -25.40
CA PHE A 30 -4.08 -8.03 -25.27
C PHE A 30 -4.89 -7.56 -24.05
N PHE A 31 -5.96 -8.28 -23.68
CA PHE A 31 -6.73 -7.99 -22.46
C PHE A 31 -6.02 -8.42 -21.17
N ILE A 32 -5.25 -9.52 -21.20
CA ILE A 32 -4.45 -9.98 -20.07
C ILE A 32 -3.27 -9.02 -19.80
N ASP A 33 -2.66 -8.46 -20.83
CA ASP A 33 -1.62 -7.44 -20.67
C ASP A 33 -2.20 -6.13 -20.10
N ILE A 34 -3.39 -5.70 -20.52
CA ILE A 34 -4.08 -4.53 -19.92
C ILE A 34 -4.45 -4.78 -18.45
N LEU A 35 -4.85 -6.00 -18.08
CA LEU A 35 -5.16 -6.35 -16.68
C LEU A 35 -3.94 -6.39 -15.77
N SER A 36 -2.73 -6.49 -16.34
CA SER A 36 -1.48 -6.39 -15.58
C SER A 36 -1.13 -4.95 -15.17
N PHE A 37 -1.78 -3.93 -15.77
CA PHE A 37 -1.67 -2.51 -15.41
C PHE A 37 -2.64 -2.07 -14.30
N LEU A 38 -3.36 -3.02 -13.71
CA LEU A 38 -4.63 -2.74 -13.06
C LEU A 38 -4.76 -3.52 -11.74
N THR A 39 -4.31 -2.94 -10.63
CA THR A 39 -4.61 -3.43 -9.28
C THR A 39 -6.05 -3.04 -8.89
N THR A 40 -6.96 -4.01 -8.81
CA THR A 40 -8.36 -3.74 -8.43
C THR A 40 -8.49 -3.40 -6.95
N GLY A 41 -9.15 -2.28 -6.63
CA GLY A 41 -9.55 -1.93 -5.26
C GLY A 41 -10.65 -2.84 -4.67
N LYS A 42 -10.65 -3.05 -3.35
CA LYS A 42 -11.54 -4.00 -2.64
C LYS A 42 -13.02 -3.63 -2.64
N SER A 43 -13.35 -2.34 -2.61
CA SER A 43 -14.75 -1.88 -2.71
C SER A 43 -15.40 -2.37 -4.00
N PHE A 44 -14.64 -2.46 -5.09
CA PHE A 44 -15.14 -2.96 -6.36
C PHE A 44 -15.35 -4.48 -6.38
N GLN A 45 -14.48 -5.25 -5.72
CA GLN A 45 -14.68 -6.70 -5.57
C GLN A 45 -15.97 -6.99 -4.79
N GLN A 46 -16.18 -6.27 -3.67
CA GLN A 46 -17.40 -6.36 -2.87
C GLN A 46 -18.63 -5.87 -3.64
N GLN A 47 -18.52 -4.77 -4.40
CA GLN A 47 -19.62 -4.23 -5.21
C GLN A 47 -19.95 -5.15 -6.39
N ARG A 48 -18.96 -5.84 -6.99
CA ARG A 48 -19.19 -6.88 -8.01
C ARG A 48 -19.87 -8.11 -7.43
N GLU A 49 -19.46 -8.57 -6.26
CA GLU A 49 -20.07 -9.71 -5.58
C GLU A 49 -21.52 -9.40 -5.17
N ALA A 50 -21.76 -8.22 -4.59
CA ALA A 50 -23.11 -7.75 -4.28
C ALA A 50 -23.97 -7.62 -5.56
N MET A 51 -23.41 -7.08 -6.65
CA MET A 51 -24.13 -6.96 -7.92
C MET A 51 -24.39 -8.32 -8.58
N LYS A 52 -23.47 -9.28 -8.46
CA LYS A 52 -23.69 -10.67 -8.90
C LYS A 52 -24.82 -11.34 -8.13
N GLN A 53 -24.85 -11.20 -6.81
CA GLN A 53 -25.92 -11.75 -5.97
C GLN A 53 -27.29 -11.16 -6.35
N THR A 54 -27.37 -9.85 -6.60
CA THR A 54 -28.64 -9.24 -7.06
C THR A 54 -29.08 -9.71 -8.45
N ILE A 55 -28.15 -10.05 -9.34
CA ILE A 55 -28.46 -10.57 -10.69
C ILE A 55 -28.88 -12.05 -10.64
N GLU A 56 -28.35 -12.82 -9.69
CA GLU A 56 -28.73 -14.21 -9.46
C GLU A 56 -30.11 -14.33 -8.79
N GLU A 57 -30.46 -13.42 -7.87
CA GLU A 57 -31.80 -13.34 -7.28
C GLU A 57 -32.89 -12.95 -8.29
N GLU A 58 -32.56 -12.17 -9.33
CA GLU A 58 -33.49 -11.84 -10.43
C GLU A 58 -33.71 -13.00 -11.44
N LYS A 59 -32.97 -14.11 -11.33
CA LYS A 59 -33.02 -15.25 -12.26
C LYS A 59 -33.80 -16.48 -11.74
N GLU A 60 -34.74 -16.31 -10.81
CA GLU A 60 -35.71 -17.36 -10.48
C GLU A 60 -36.80 -17.48 -11.59
N PRO A 61 -37.19 -18.69 -12.03
CA PRO A 61 -37.96 -18.86 -13.25
C PRO A 61 -39.48 -18.72 -13.04
N GLU A 62 -40.13 -17.75 -13.71
CA GLU A 62 -41.59 -17.71 -13.84
C GLU A 62 -42.11 -18.93 -14.62
N LYS A 63 -42.90 -19.78 -13.97
CA LYS A 63 -43.69 -20.84 -14.62
C LYS A 63 -45.02 -20.29 -15.14
N SER A 64 -45.18 -20.41 -16.46
CA SER A 64 -46.40 -20.55 -17.29
C SER A 64 -47.74 -19.94 -16.82
N GLY A 65 -48.28 -19.02 -17.63
CA GLY A 65 -49.70 -19.09 -18.01
C GLY A 65 -50.46 -17.77 -18.18
N LYS A 66 -50.77 -17.49 -19.46
CA LYS A 66 -51.90 -16.70 -20.01
C LYS A 66 -51.79 -15.17 -20.11
N LEU A 67 -51.70 -14.79 -21.39
CA LEU A 67 -51.92 -13.51 -22.05
C LEU A 67 -53.25 -12.85 -21.66
N TRP A 68 -53.30 -11.52 -21.50
CA TRP A 68 -54.36 -10.61 -21.95
C TRP A 68 -53.84 -9.15 -22.01
N CYS A 69 -54.39 -8.39 -22.96
CA CYS A 69 -53.78 -7.24 -23.61
C CYS A 69 -53.86 -5.88 -22.87
N ALA A 70 -52.84 -5.05 -23.15
CA ALA A 70 -52.83 -3.59 -23.29
C ALA A 70 -53.12 -2.68 -22.08
N LYS A 71 -52.06 -2.01 -21.61
CA LYS A 71 -51.97 -0.53 -21.57
C LYS A 71 -50.52 -0.06 -21.40
N LYS A 72 -50.03 0.72 -22.37
CA LYS A 72 -48.75 1.44 -22.31
C LYS A 72 -48.77 2.40 -21.11
N ASN A 73 -47.88 2.19 -20.15
CA ASN A 73 -47.43 3.24 -19.25
C ASN A 73 -45.89 3.18 -19.20
N LYS A 74 -45.24 4.21 -19.72
CA LYS A 74 -43.80 4.45 -19.55
C LYS A 74 -43.52 4.67 -18.05
N ARG A 75 -43.26 3.60 -17.30
CA ARG A 75 -42.70 3.71 -15.95
C ARG A 75 -41.24 4.16 -16.09
N LYS A 76 -40.98 5.42 -15.73
CA LYS A 76 -39.63 5.97 -15.54
C LYS A 76 -38.82 5.00 -14.67
N ARG A 77 -37.65 4.57 -15.15
CA ARG A 77 -36.62 3.91 -14.32
C ARG A 77 -36.37 4.85 -13.14
N LYS A 78 -36.82 4.48 -11.94
CA LYS A 78 -36.36 5.12 -10.70
C LYS A 78 -34.88 4.78 -10.60
N LYS A 79 -34.01 5.76 -10.89
CA LYS A 79 -32.64 5.73 -10.37
C LYS A 79 -32.79 5.66 -8.86
N LEU A 80 -32.49 4.51 -8.27
CA LEU A 80 -32.34 4.38 -6.83
C LEU A 80 -31.06 5.14 -6.48
N LEU A 81 -31.20 6.44 -6.20
CA LEU A 81 -30.14 7.17 -5.51
C LEU A 81 -30.07 6.58 -4.11
N TYR A 82 -28.95 5.90 -3.82
CA TYR A 82 -28.63 5.50 -2.47
C TYR A 82 -28.31 6.75 -1.65
N ASN A 83 -28.96 6.85 -0.49
CA ASN A 83 -28.99 8.02 0.36
C ASN A 83 -27.59 8.24 1.00
N THR A 84 -26.89 9.30 0.57
CA THR A 84 -25.54 9.68 1.06
C THR A 84 -25.65 10.56 2.30
N GLN A 85 -26.36 10.12 3.35
CA GLN A 85 -26.43 10.87 4.61
C GLN A 85 -26.54 9.93 5.80
N LYS A 86 -25.37 9.49 6.27
CA LYS A 86 -24.98 9.32 7.69
C LYS A 86 -23.69 8.50 7.76
N ASN A 87 -22.57 9.20 7.68
CA ASN A 87 -21.29 8.95 8.35
C ASN A 87 -20.31 9.96 7.75
N ASP A 88 -20.30 11.16 8.35
CA ASP A 88 -19.23 12.13 8.15
C ASP A 88 -17.92 11.52 8.68
N ASP A 89 -16.81 11.77 7.98
CA ASP A 89 -15.42 11.35 8.25
C ASP A 89 -14.90 10.02 7.64
N VAL A 90 -15.35 9.65 6.43
CA VAL A 90 -14.50 8.89 5.51
C VAL A 90 -14.38 9.67 4.22
N ASP A 91 -13.20 10.24 4.02
CA ASP A 91 -12.74 10.95 2.83
C ASP A 91 -13.35 10.34 1.56
N ASN A 92 -14.27 11.10 0.97
CA ASN A 92 -15.01 10.82 -0.25
C ASN A 92 -14.09 10.99 -1.49
N GLY A 93 -12.83 10.59 -1.36
CA GLY A 93 -11.87 10.51 -2.44
C GLY A 93 -12.25 9.31 -3.30
N GLU A 94 -12.79 9.63 -4.49
CA GLU A 94 -13.00 8.75 -5.64
C GLU A 94 -12.20 7.43 -5.51
N ILE A 95 -12.87 6.35 -5.11
CA ILE A 95 -12.27 5.01 -5.16
C ILE A 95 -12.07 4.71 -6.65
N LEU A 96 -10.87 5.03 -7.15
CA LEU A 96 -10.41 4.58 -8.45
C LEU A 96 -10.38 3.05 -8.38
N THR A 97 -11.28 2.42 -9.14
CA THR A 97 -11.31 0.95 -9.32
C THR A 97 -9.95 0.41 -9.74
N TYR A 98 -9.15 1.25 -10.40
CA TYR A 98 -7.79 1.02 -10.83
C TYR A 98 -6.96 2.30 -10.67
N GLU A 99 -5.79 2.21 -10.04
CA GLU A 99 -4.81 3.31 -9.97
C GLU A 99 -3.90 3.25 -11.21
N GLU A 100 -3.68 4.36 -11.90
CA GLU A 100 -2.78 4.42 -13.04
C GLU A 100 -1.32 4.31 -12.55
N MET A 101 -0.58 3.31 -13.05
CA MET A 101 0.78 3.01 -12.62
C MET A 101 1.80 3.20 -13.75
N ALA A 102 3.00 3.61 -13.40
CA ALA A 102 4.14 3.73 -14.30
C ALA A 102 5.38 3.05 -13.71
N LEU A 103 6.28 2.58 -14.58
CA LEU A 103 7.57 2.05 -14.16
C LEU A 103 8.51 3.18 -13.72
N TYR A 104 9.01 3.08 -12.50
CA TYR A 104 9.99 4.01 -11.95
C TYR A 104 11.30 3.29 -11.62
N HIS A 105 12.40 3.81 -12.15
CA HIS A 105 13.75 3.36 -11.86
C HIS A 105 14.31 4.19 -10.71
N GLN A 106 14.79 3.54 -9.65
CA GLN A 106 15.44 4.22 -8.54
C GLN A 106 16.76 4.85 -9.00
N PRO A 107 16.93 6.17 -8.90
CA PRO A 107 18.21 6.80 -9.22
C PRO A 107 19.32 6.37 -8.26
N ALA A 108 20.55 6.24 -8.76
CA ALA A 108 21.70 5.83 -7.95
C ALA A 108 21.96 6.78 -6.76
N ASN A 109 21.71 8.08 -6.94
CA ASN A 109 21.92 9.14 -5.96
C ASN A 109 20.65 9.50 -5.14
N ARG A 110 19.49 8.90 -5.44
CA ARG A 110 18.22 9.17 -4.75
C ARG A 110 17.50 7.87 -4.44
N LYS A 111 17.86 7.27 -3.30
CA LYS A 111 17.26 6.02 -2.84
C LYS A 111 15.86 6.26 -2.28
N ARG A 112 14.91 5.38 -2.60
CA ARG A 112 13.55 5.42 -2.05
C ARG A 112 13.59 5.05 -0.57
N PRO A 113 12.80 5.72 0.30
CA PRO A 113 12.68 5.32 1.69
C PRO A 113 11.90 4.01 1.80
N ILE A 114 12.36 3.12 2.68
CA ILE A 114 11.70 1.85 3.01
C ILE A 114 10.82 2.08 4.22
N ALA A 115 9.51 1.91 4.06
CA ALA A 115 8.53 2.00 5.13
C ALA A 115 8.08 0.59 5.54
N LEU A 116 8.44 0.19 6.75
CA LEU A 116 7.97 -1.05 7.37
C LEU A 116 6.66 -0.79 8.10
N ILE A 117 5.62 -1.56 7.77
CA ILE A 117 4.27 -1.42 8.31
C ILE A 117 3.81 -2.75 8.90
N GLY A 118 2.99 -2.72 9.93
CA GLY A 118 2.34 -3.89 10.52
C GLY A 118 2.10 -3.71 12.01
N PRO A 119 1.60 -4.73 12.72
CA PRO A 119 1.44 -4.65 14.17
C PRO A 119 2.79 -4.53 14.88
N GLY A 120 2.85 -3.73 15.95
CA GLY A 120 4.10 -3.42 16.65
C GLY A 120 4.90 -4.64 17.16
N SER A 121 4.23 -5.75 17.47
CA SER A 121 4.85 -6.99 17.95
C SER A 121 5.28 -7.96 16.84
N CYS A 122 5.32 -7.53 15.58
CA CYS A 122 5.65 -8.40 14.43
C CYS A 122 7.13 -8.32 14.00
N GLY A 123 8.02 -7.69 14.77
CA GLY A 123 9.46 -7.70 14.50
C GLY A 123 9.97 -6.54 13.63
N GLN A 124 9.15 -5.51 13.36
CA GLN A 124 9.55 -4.39 12.49
C GLN A 124 10.72 -3.59 13.07
N ALA A 125 10.67 -3.28 14.37
CA ALA A 125 11.72 -2.53 15.04
C ALA A 125 13.02 -3.32 15.02
N GLU A 126 12.94 -4.62 15.25
CA GLU A 126 14.06 -5.55 15.27
C GLU A 126 14.69 -5.68 13.87
N LEU A 127 13.88 -5.82 12.81
CA LEU A 127 14.35 -5.83 11.42
C LEU A 127 15.01 -4.49 11.03
N ARG A 128 14.40 -3.36 11.42
CA ARG A 128 14.98 -2.03 11.21
C ARG A 128 16.34 -1.90 11.88
N GLN A 129 16.45 -2.24 13.16
CA GLN A 129 17.73 -2.16 13.88
C GLN A 129 18.79 -3.07 13.25
N LYS A 130 18.40 -4.28 12.83
CA LYS A 130 19.33 -5.19 12.13
C LYS A 130 19.82 -4.62 10.80
N LEU A 131 18.96 -3.96 10.01
CA LEU A 131 19.38 -3.27 8.77
C LEU A 131 20.38 -2.14 9.06
N LEU A 132 20.05 -1.27 10.03
CA LEU A 132 20.89 -0.13 10.38
C LEU A 132 22.27 -0.57 10.89
N ASN A 133 22.33 -1.64 11.68
CA ASN A 133 23.57 -2.14 12.25
C ASN A 133 24.40 -2.99 11.27
N SER A 134 23.74 -3.74 10.37
CA SER A 134 24.45 -4.61 9.41
C SER A 134 25.11 -3.81 8.28
N GLN A 135 24.50 -2.73 7.82
CA GLN A 135 25.01 -1.92 6.70
C GLN A 135 24.81 -0.41 6.96
N PRO A 136 25.51 0.17 7.95
CA PRO A 136 25.36 1.58 8.35
C PRO A 136 25.73 2.59 7.27
N GLU A 137 26.54 2.17 6.28
CA GLU A 137 26.86 3.01 5.12
C GLU A 137 25.71 3.09 4.11
N ARG A 138 24.83 2.10 4.08
CA ARG A 138 23.70 2.03 3.14
C ARG A 138 22.39 2.53 3.76
N PHE A 139 22.17 2.26 5.05
CA PHE A 139 20.91 2.55 5.72
C PHE A 139 21.06 3.61 6.81
N ALA A 140 20.03 4.44 6.96
CA ALA A 140 19.91 5.37 8.07
C ALA A 140 18.45 5.53 8.51
N GLY A 141 18.23 5.83 9.78
CA GLY A 141 16.92 6.25 10.27
C GLY A 141 16.74 7.76 10.09
N ALA A 142 15.52 8.22 9.82
CA ALA A 142 15.19 9.62 9.96
C ALA A 142 15.30 10.04 11.44
N VAL A 143 15.85 11.23 11.70
CA VAL A 143 15.92 11.80 13.05
C VAL A 143 14.54 12.38 13.41
N PRO A 144 13.84 11.82 14.40
CA PRO A 144 12.52 12.29 14.79
C PRO A 144 12.59 13.57 15.63
N HIS A 145 11.46 14.27 15.72
CA HIS A 145 11.24 15.42 16.58
C HIS A 145 10.67 14.97 17.92
N THR A 146 11.04 15.67 19.00
CA THR A 146 10.44 15.46 20.31
C THR A 146 10.29 16.77 21.09
N THR A 147 9.23 16.85 21.91
CA THR A 147 9.05 17.94 22.88
C THR A 147 9.71 17.66 24.23
N ARG A 148 10.22 16.43 24.44
CA ARG A 148 10.93 16.06 25.66
C ARG A 148 12.22 16.87 25.77
N SER A 149 12.62 17.25 26.99
CA SER A 149 13.96 17.78 27.22
C SER A 149 15.04 16.73 26.91
N ARG A 150 16.15 17.20 26.32
CA ARG A 150 17.33 16.38 26.04
C ARG A 150 17.89 15.80 27.34
N ARG A 151 18.13 14.48 27.38
CA ARG A 151 18.81 13.79 28.49
C ARG A 151 20.32 13.90 28.34
N GLU A 152 21.03 13.64 29.44
CA GLU A 152 22.48 13.53 29.42
C GLU A 152 22.93 12.40 28.47
N GLY A 153 23.93 12.68 27.65
CA GLY A 153 24.42 11.75 26.62
C GLY A 153 23.68 11.79 25.26
N GLU A 154 22.50 12.41 25.18
CA GLU A 154 21.78 12.58 23.91
C GLU A 154 22.32 13.79 23.13
N LEU A 155 22.40 13.67 21.81
CA LEU A 155 22.86 14.70 20.88
C LEU A 155 21.72 15.19 19.99
N GLY A 156 21.51 16.50 20.00
CA GLY A 156 20.54 17.16 19.11
C GLY A 156 20.93 16.98 17.65
N GLY A 157 19.95 16.64 16.80
CA GLY A 157 20.16 16.39 15.37
C GLY A 157 20.74 15.01 15.04
N ARG A 158 21.04 14.19 16.04
CA ARG A 158 21.39 12.77 15.87
C ARG A 158 20.32 11.86 16.47
N ASP A 159 20.02 12.05 17.76
CA ASP A 159 19.05 11.21 18.46
C ASP A 159 17.63 11.74 18.24
N TYR A 160 17.45 13.04 18.46
CA TYR A 160 16.20 13.76 18.21
C TYR A 160 16.46 15.21 17.79
N HIS A 161 15.48 15.79 17.09
CA HIS A 161 15.28 17.24 17.06
C HIS A 161 14.46 17.64 18.30
N PHE A 162 15.16 18.15 19.31
CA PHE A 162 14.54 18.65 20.54
C PHE A 162 13.92 20.03 20.27
N VAL A 163 12.58 20.07 20.20
CA VAL A 163 11.82 21.27 19.85
C VAL A 163 10.83 21.65 20.95
N SER A 164 10.39 22.90 20.95
CA SER A 164 9.32 23.31 21.87
C SER A 164 7.99 22.66 21.46
N ARG A 165 7.06 22.51 22.42
CA ARG A 165 5.70 22.04 22.12
C ARG A 165 4.98 22.93 21.10
N GLN A 166 5.15 24.25 21.19
CA GLN A 166 4.59 25.22 20.24
C GLN A 166 5.13 24.99 18.82
N THR A 167 6.43 24.74 18.69
CA THR A 167 7.05 24.42 17.40
C THR A 167 6.50 23.11 16.84
N PHE A 168 6.41 22.07 17.66
CA PHE A 168 5.88 20.76 17.25
C PHE A 168 4.42 20.87 16.77
N GLU A 169 3.57 21.56 17.53
CA GLU A 169 2.16 21.79 17.18
C GLU A 169 2.01 22.61 15.89
N ALA A 170 2.90 23.57 15.65
CA ALA A 170 2.95 24.32 14.39
C ALA A 170 3.32 23.42 13.20
N GLU A 171 4.29 22.51 13.35
CA GLU A 171 4.67 21.56 12.30
C GLU A 171 3.57 20.54 12.02
N LEU A 172 2.90 20.06 13.07
CA LEU A 172 1.74 19.18 12.97
C LEU A 172 0.59 19.87 12.20
N SER A 173 0.26 21.11 12.57
CA SER A 173 -0.80 21.90 11.91
C SER A 173 -0.45 22.24 10.46
N ALA A 174 0.84 22.38 10.13
CA ALA A 174 1.32 22.61 8.77
C ALA A 174 1.40 21.32 7.93
N GLY A 175 1.03 20.15 8.47
CA GLY A 175 1.08 18.87 7.76
C GLY A 175 2.49 18.40 7.42
N LYS A 176 3.52 18.83 8.16
CA LYS A 176 4.92 18.47 7.89
C LYS A 176 5.33 17.11 8.46
N LEU A 177 4.57 16.61 9.43
CA LEU A 177 4.82 15.33 10.10
C LEU A 177 4.15 14.18 9.35
N ILE A 178 4.93 13.16 9.01
CA ILE A 178 4.44 11.90 8.42
C ILE A 178 3.66 11.12 9.47
N GLU A 179 4.22 11.05 10.68
CA GLU A 179 3.63 10.37 11.83
C GLU A 179 3.95 11.16 13.08
N SER A 180 3.00 11.22 14.00
CA SER A 180 3.16 11.83 15.32
C SER A 180 2.36 11.06 16.37
N GLY A 181 2.84 11.08 17.62
CA GLY A 181 2.13 10.52 18.75
C GLY A 181 2.61 11.08 20.08
N ASP A 182 1.79 10.87 21.11
CA ASP A 182 2.08 11.27 22.48
C ASP A 182 2.58 10.07 23.29
N PHE A 183 3.68 10.27 24.02
CA PHE A 183 4.21 9.29 24.97
C PHE A 183 4.76 10.01 26.20
N GLU A 184 4.35 9.57 27.40
CA GLU A 184 4.77 10.17 28.68
C GLU A 184 4.64 11.71 28.71
N LYS A 185 3.50 12.24 28.23
CA LYS A 185 3.19 13.69 28.13
C LYS A 185 4.09 14.50 27.17
N ASN A 186 4.95 13.83 26.41
CA ASN A 186 5.78 14.42 25.37
C ASN A 186 5.29 13.97 23.99
N MET A 187 5.42 14.85 23.00
CA MET A 187 5.09 14.53 21.62
C MET A 187 6.34 14.02 20.92
N TYR A 188 6.16 13.06 20.02
CA TYR A 188 7.18 12.49 19.16
C TYR A 188 6.65 12.43 17.74
N GLY A 189 7.50 12.67 16.74
CA GLY A 189 7.06 12.57 15.36
C GLY A 189 8.19 12.55 14.36
N THR A 190 7.92 12.03 13.17
CA THR A 190 8.88 12.00 12.06
C THR A 190 8.41 12.97 10.98
N SER A 191 9.25 13.95 10.64
CA SER A 191 8.94 14.92 9.59
C SER A 191 9.32 14.39 8.20
N SER A 192 8.64 14.88 7.17
CA SER A 192 9.03 14.61 5.79
C SER A 192 10.43 15.15 5.45
N ASP A 193 10.83 16.26 6.07
CA ASP A 193 12.16 16.85 5.91
C ASP A 193 13.26 15.97 6.53
N SER A 194 13.01 15.34 7.67
CA SER A 194 13.92 14.37 8.30
C SER A 194 14.20 13.18 7.37
N VAL A 195 13.18 12.72 6.63
CA VAL A 195 13.34 11.65 5.64
C VAL A 195 14.10 12.15 4.42
N ARG A 196 13.76 13.35 3.92
CA ARG A 196 14.43 13.97 2.77
C ARG A 196 15.91 14.23 3.04
N GLN A 197 16.27 14.61 4.26
CA GLN A 197 17.67 14.77 4.68
C GLN A 197 18.46 13.47 4.49
N VAL A 198 17.90 12.32 4.90
CA VAL A 198 18.55 11.01 4.70
C VAL A 198 18.68 10.69 3.21
N ILE A 199 17.61 10.88 2.43
CA ILE A 199 17.62 10.64 0.98
C ILE A 199 18.71 11.47 0.30
N ASN A 200 18.88 12.74 0.69
CA ASN A 200 19.88 13.65 0.13
C ASN A 200 21.33 13.24 0.46
N THR A 201 21.55 12.39 1.48
CA THR A 201 22.89 11.80 1.75
C THR A 201 23.18 10.58 0.87
N GLY A 202 22.25 10.15 0.01
CA GLY A 202 22.37 8.96 -0.84
C GLY A 202 22.10 7.64 -0.10
N LYS A 203 21.74 7.69 1.18
CA LYS A 203 21.38 6.51 1.99
C LYS A 203 19.91 6.15 1.84
N ILE A 204 19.58 4.89 2.10
CA ILE A 204 18.23 4.38 2.18
C ILE A 204 17.67 4.72 3.57
N CYS A 205 16.63 5.56 3.61
CA CYS A 205 15.94 5.85 4.86
C CYS A 205 15.04 4.67 5.25
N VAL A 206 15.16 4.16 6.47
CA VAL A 206 14.33 3.06 6.99
C VAL A 206 13.41 3.57 8.10
N LEU A 207 12.11 3.43 7.88
CA LEU A 207 11.04 3.91 8.76
C LEU A 207 10.20 2.72 9.25
N CYS A 208 9.76 2.76 10.50
CA CYS A 208 8.65 1.92 10.97
C CYS A 208 7.49 2.86 11.25
N LEU A 209 6.33 2.63 10.61
CA LEU A 209 5.19 3.53 10.67
C LEU A 209 3.89 2.73 10.90
N HIS A 210 2.90 3.40 11.45
CA HIS A 210 1.52 2.92 11.51
C HIS A 210 0.81 3.12 10.16
N THR A 211 -0.23 2.33 9.89
CA THR A 211 -1.01 2.44 8.63
C THR A 211 -1.62 3.81 8.41
N GLN A 212 -1.95 4.52 9.49
CA GLN A 212 -2.48 5.89 9.42
C GLN A 212 -1.52 6.88 8.76
N ALA A 213 -0.20 6.66 8.88
CA ALA A 213 0.82 7.52 8.27
C ALA A 213 0.95 7.33 6.75
N LEU A 214 0.40 6.24 6.19
CA LEU A 214 0.56 5.89 4.78
C LEU A 214 -0.05 6.94 3.85
N LYS A 215 -1.16 7.57 4.26
CA LYS A 215 -1.79 8.62 3.47
C LYS A 215 -0.84 9.80 3.30
N VAL A 216 -0.30 10.32 4.40
CA VAL A 216 0.65 11.44 4.39
C VAL A 216 1.94 11.06 3.64
N LEU A 217 2.46 9.86 3.88
CA LEU A 217 3.67 9.37 3.24
C LEU A 217 3.50 9.25 1.70
N ARG A 218 2.38 8.72 1.21
CA ARG A 218 2.10 8.56 -0.23
C ARG A 218 1.75 9.86 -0.93
N SER A 219 1.20 10.84 -0.21
CA SER A 219 0.96 12.20 -0.73
C SER A 219 2.24 13.02 -0.85
N SER A 220 3.35 12.57 -0.26
CA SER A 220 4.65 13.24 -0.37
C SER A 220 5.42 12.85 -1.64
N ASP A 221 6.42 13.66 -2.01
CA ASP A 221 7.32 13.37 -3.14
C ASP A 221 8.42 12.35 -2.82
N LEU A 222 8.36 11.70 -1.65
CA LEU A 222 9.38 10.79 -1.13
C LEU A 222 9.42 9.45 -1.88
N LYS A 223 8.34 9.09 -2.59
CA LYS A 223 8.22 7.84 -3.37
C LYS A 223 8.57 6.59 -2.54
N PRO A 224 7.91 6.38 -1.39
CA PRO A 224 8.24 5.28 -0.48
C PRO A 224 8.09 3.91 -1.15
N TYR A 225 8.86 2.92 -0.68
CA TYR A 225 8.61 1.51 -0.92
C TYR A 225 8.12 0.87 0.38
N ILE A 226 6.87 0.43 0.38
CA ILE A 226 6.09 0.09 1.56
C ILE A 226 6.04 -1.43 1.70
N ILE A 227 6.63 -1.94 2.76
CA ILE A 227 6.73 -3.38 3.04
C ILE A 227 5.91 -3.69 4.27
N PHE A 228 4.90 -4.54 4.11
CA PHE A 228 4.09 -5.03 5.23
C PHE A 228 4.74 -6.24 5.88
N ILE A 229 4.95 -6.16 7.19
CA ILE A 229 5.49 -7.23 8.02
C ILE A 229 4.30 -7.92 8.71
N ALA A 230 3.88 -9.03 8.13
CA ALA A 230 2.77 -9.83 8.62
C ALA A 230 3.22 -10.76 9.77
N PRO A 231 2.39 -10.95 10.81
CA PRO A 231 2.65 -11.97 11.82
C PRO A 231 2.57 -13.37 11.20
N PRO A 232 3.31 -14.35 11.75
CA PRO A 232 3.13 -15.75 11.42
C PRO A 232 1.87 -16.31 12.11
N SER A 233 1.69 -17.65 12.07
CA SER A 233 0.63 -18.30 12.84
C SER A 233 0.72 -17.99 14.35
N GLN A 234 -0.41 -18.07 15.06
CA GLN A 234 -0.48 -17.77 16.49
C GLN A 234 0.52 -18.55 17.34
N GLU A 235 0.65 -19.85 17.06
CA GLU A 235 1.61 -20.72 17.75
C GLU A 235 3.05 -20.26 17.49
N ARG A 236 3.37 -19.92 16.24
CA ARG A 236 4.71 -19.46 15.88
C ARG A 236 5.03 -18.09 16.46
N LEU A 237 4.07 -17.17 16.46
CA LEU A 237 4.21 -15.85 17.06
C LEU A 237 4.49 -15.97 18.56
N ARG A 238 3.78 -16.87 19.25
CA ARG A 238 4.04 -17.19 20.66
C ARG A 238 5.47 -17.67 20.88
N SER A 239 5.96 -18.60 20.05
CA SER A 239 7.33 -19.10 20.15
C SER A 239 8.38 -18.02 19.89
N LEU A 240 8.14 -17.09 18.96
CA LEU A 240 9.05 -15.98 18.68
C LEU A 240 9.12 -15.01 19.86
N LEU A 241 7.97 -14.58 20.38
CA LEU A 241 7.93 -13.66 21.51
C LEU A 241 8.56 -14.28 22.77
N ALA A 242 8.36 -15.59 22.99
CA ALA A 242 9.00 -16.30 24.08
C ALA A 242 10.53 -16.29 24.00
N LYS A 243 11.13 -16.32 22.80
CA LYS A 243 12.59 -16.18 22.61
C LYS A 243 13.09 -14.79 22.99
N ASP A 244 12.26 -13.77 22.83
CA ASP A 244 12.55 -12.38 23.23
C ASP A 244 12.23 -12.11 24.71
N ASN A 245 12.05 -13.16 25.53
CA ASN A 245 11.62 -13.08 26.92
C ASN A 245 10.26 -12.37 27.12
N LYS A 246 9.42 -12.33 26.09
CA LYS A 246 8.06 -11.81 26.14
C LYS A 246 7.09 -12.99 26.23
N ASN A 247 6.25 -13.03 27.26
CA ASN A 247 5.25 -14.08 27.42
C ASN A 247 3.83 -13.48 27.34
N PRO A 248 3.37 -13.10 26.13
CA PRO A 248 2.07 -12.47 25.93
C PRO A 248 0.94 -13.44 26.26
N LYS A 249 -0.18 -12.88 26.71
CA LYS A 249 -1.39 -13.67 26.95
C LYS A 249 -1.98 -14.17 25.62
N PRO A 250 -2.74 -15.28 25.61
CA PRO A 250 -3.42 -15.76 24.39
C PRO A 250 -4.30 -14.69 23.74
N GLU A 251 -4.94 -13.83 24.52
CA GLU A 251 -5.76 -12.72 24.01
C GLU A 251 -4.93 -11.73 23.20
N GLU A 252 -3.77 -11.31 23.72
CA GLU A 252 -2.86 -10.38 23.05
C GLU A 252 -2.35 -10.93 21.71
N LEU A 253 -2.07 -12.24 21.64
CA LEU A 253 -1.67 -12.89 20.40
C LEU A 253 -2.77 -12.87 19.34
N ARG A 254 -4.02 -13.09 19.75
CA ARG A 254 -5.17 -12.98 18.83
C ARG A 254 -5.36 -11.54 18.37
N ASP A 255 -5.23 -10.56 19.26
CA ASP A 255 -5.34 -9.15 18.92
C ASP A 255 -4.29 -8.72 17.91
N ILE A 256 -3.05 -9.23 18.00
CA ILE A 256 -1.99 -8.96 17.01
C ILE A 256 -2.38 -9.49 15.63
N ILE A 257 -2.91 -10.71 15.56
CA ILE A 257 -3.31 -11.34 14.31
C ILE A 257 -4.52 -10.64 13.70
N GLU A 258 -5.52 -10.29 14.50
CA GLU A 258 -6.70 -9.58 14.01
C GLU A 258 -6.33 -8.18 13.53
N LYS A 259 -5.48 -7.44 14.26
CA LYS A 259 -4.96 -6.15 13.79
C LYS A 259 -4.20 -6.28 12.48
N ALA A 260 -3.36 -7.31 12.31
CA ALA A 260 -2.67 -7.52 11.04
C ALA A 260 -3.66 -7.74 9.89
N ARG A 261 -4.70 -8.54 10.14
CA ARG A 261 -5.76 -8.81 9.17
C ARG A 261 -6.52 -7.54 8.82
N GLU A 262 -6.88 -6.71 9.79
CA GLU A 262 -7.53 -5.40 9.57
C GLU A 262 -6.64 -4.44 8.76
N MET A 263 -5.34 -4.40 9.04
CA MET A 263 -4.37 -3.58 8.31
C MET A 263 -4.23 -4.02 6.86
N GLU A 264 -4.14 -5.32 6.59
CA GLU A 264 -4.10 -5.88 5.24
C GLU A 264 -5.44 -5.69 4.52
N GLN A 265 -6.56 -5.81 5.23
CA GLN A 265 -7.89 -5.55 4.69
C GLN A 265 -8.03 -4.10 4.21
N SER A 266 -7.70 -3.14 5.07
CA SER A 266 -7.84 -1.71 4.81
C SER A 266 -6.78 -1.15 3.86
N CYS A 267 -5.51 -1.46 4.09
CA CYS A 267 -4.38 -0.80 3.43
C CYS A 267 -3.55 -1.73 2.52
N GLY A 268 -3.94 -3.00 2.37
CA GLY A 268 -3.16 -4.00 1.62
C GLY A 268 -2.78 -3.59 0.19
N HIS A 269 -3.66 -2.84 -0.47
CA HIS A 269 -3.44 -2.33 -1.83
C HIS A 269 -2.38 -1.21 -1.92
N LEU A 270 -1.94 -0.66 -0.78
CA LEU A 270 -0.91 0.37 -0.71
C LEU A 270 0.49 -0.21 -0.49
N PHE A 271 0.60 -1.50 -0.19
CA PHE A 271 1.87 -2.18 0.07
C PHE A 271 2.52 -2.64 -1.24
N ASP A 272 3.82 -2.42 -1.39
CA ASP A 272 4.58 -2.94 -2.53
C ASP A 272 4.99 -4.41 -2.32
N ALA A 273 5.14 -4.85 -1.07
CA ALA A 273 5.52 -6.22 -0.72
C ALA A 273 5.00 -6.63 0.67
N VAL A 274 4.91 -7.94 0.89
CA VAL A 274 4.54 -8.55 2.18
C VAL A 274 5.63 -9.55 2.60
N ILE A 275 6.07 -9.47 3.85
CA ILE A 275 6.99 -10.43 4.47
C ILE A 275 6.28 -11.03 5.70
N VAL A 276 6.13 -12.36 5.70
CA VAL A 276 5.63 -13.08 6.89
C VAL A 276 6.80 -13.39 7.82
N ASN A 277 6.84 -12.76 8.98
CA ASN A 277 7.96 -12.91 9.91
C ASN A 277 7.86 -14.19 10.75
N THR A 278 8.17 -15.33 10.14
CA THR A 278 8.23 -16.64 10.82
C THR A 278 9.56 -16.87 11.55
N ASP A 279 10.61 -16.21 11.09
CA ASP A 279 11.97 -16.31 11.58
C ASP A 279 12.72 -15.01 11.23
N GLN A 280 13.41 -14.45 12.21
CA GLN A 280 14.00 -13.12 12.08
C GLN A 280 15.14 -13.08 11.04
N ASP A 281 15.91 -14.16 10.88
CA ASP A 281 16.98 -14.23 9.88
C ASP A 281 16.41 -14.39 8.48
N LYS A 282 15.40 -15.25 8.30
CA LYS A 282 14.72 -15.41 7.01
C LYS A 282 14.02 -14.12 6.58
N ALA A 283 13.28 -13.48 7.48
CA ALA A 283 12.61 -12.21 7.19
C ALA A 283 13.61 -11.10 6.86
N PHE A 284 14.75 -11.05 7.55
CA PHE A 284 15.82 -10.10 7.26
C PHE A 284 16.45 -10.32 5.88
N ASN A 285 16.74 -11.56 5.50
CA ASN A 285 17.30 -11.88 4.19
C ASN A 285 16.33 -11.54 3.06
N GLU A 286 15.03 -11.82 3.25
CA GLU A 286 13.99 -11.46 2.29
C GLU A 286 13.83 -9.93 2.18
N LEU A 287 13.85 -9.22 3.31
CA LEU A 287 13.83 -7.76 3.33
C LEU A 287 15.03 -7.18 2.55
N LEU A 288 16.23 -7.70 2.77
CA LEU A 288 17.42 -7.26 2.07
C LEU A 288 17.34 -7.56 0.56
N ARG A 289 16.79 -8.73 0.19
CA ARG A 289 16.56 -9.11 -1.21
C ARG A 289 15.63 -8.12 -1.90
N LEU A 290 14.49 -7.78 -1.28
CA LEU A 290 13.52 -6.82 -1.81
C LEU A 290 14.14 -5.42 -1.97
N VAL A 291 14.88 -4.96 -0.96
CA VAL A 291 15.56 -3.66 -1.00
C VAL A 291 16.62 -3.62 -2.11
N ASN A 292 17.45 -4.66 -2.24
CA ASN A 292 18.49 -4.72 -3.28
C ASN A 292 17.88 -4.74 -4.69
N LYS A 293 16.72 -5.39 -4.85
CA LYS A 293 15.99 -5.46 -6.12
C LYS A 293 15.63 -4.07 -6.67
N LEU A 294 15.43 -3.07 -5.80
CA LEU A 294 15.12 -1.70 -6.20
C LEU A 294 16.24 -1.03 -7.00
N ASP A 295 17.48 -1.47 -6.84
CA ASP A 295 18.63 -0.90 -7.56
C ASP A 295 18.74 -1.43 -9.00
N THR A 296 18.19 -2.62 -9.27
CA THR A 296 18.32 -3.30 -10.56
C THR A 296 17.03 -3.36 -11.36
N GLU A 297 15.88 -3.36 -10.70
CA GLU A 297 14.58 -3.55 -11.33
C GLU A 297 13.65 -2.35 -11.08
N PRO A 298 13.03 -1.78 -12.14
CA PRO A 298 12.02 -0.75 -11.95
C PRO A 298 10.80 -1.29 -11.22
N GLN A 299 10.16 -0.43 -10.44
CA GLN A 299 8.95 -0.76 -9.70
C GLN A 299 7.76 0.02 -10.23
N TRP A 300 6.58 -0.55 -10.14
CA TRP A 300 5.33 0.14 -10.41
C TRP A 300 5.07 1.17 -9.32
N VAL A 301 4.90 2.43 -9.72
CA VAL A 301 4.49 3.52 -8.83
C VAL A 301 3.30 4.27 -9.42
N PRO A 302 2.48 4.93 -8.60
CA PRO A 302 1.40 5.77 -9.11
C PRO A 302 1.91 6.82 -10.09
N CYS A 303 1.23 6.99 -11.23
CA CYS A 303 1.58 8.01 -12.23
C CYS A 303 1.60 9.43 -11.62
N SER A 304 0.79 9.69 -10.59
CA SER A 304 0.78 10.95 -9.84
C SER A 304 2.11 11.29 -9.19
N TRP A 305 3.00 10.32 -8.95
CA TRP A 305 4.33 10.55 -8.38
C TRP A 305 5.35 11.06 -9.40
N LEU A 306 5.08 10.90 -10.71
CA LEU A 306 5.98 11.24 -11.81
C LEU A 306 5.56 12.48 -12.59
N ARG A 307 4.36 13.01 -12.31
CA ARG A 307 3.82 14.22 -12.94
C ARG A 307 4.27 15.49 -12.21
#